data_AF-A0A382YV66-F1
#
_entry.id   AF-A0A382YV66-F1
#
_cell.length_a   1.000
_cell.length_b   1.000
_cell.length_c   1.000
_cell.angle_alpha   90.00
_cell.angle_beta   90.00
_cell.angle_gamma   90.00
#
_symmetry.space_group_name_H-M   'P 1'
#
loop_
_entity.id
_entity.type
_entity.pdbx_description
1 polymer ?
#
loop_
_entity_poly.entity_id
_entity_poly.type
_entity_poly.pdbx_seq_one_letter_code
_entity_poly.pdbx_strand_id
1 'polypeptide(L)'
;MNTLDRNWEMFCSKLEQVKHNNNSIVALCPSHNDKSPSLTASFNSEKILVKCQAGCTFKEIVTALEMKQSQFFTPKEKTPPKKIVATYRYENKDGAHVMDVVRFKPKDFRPKRPDGKWTLDGVTRVPYRLPQLLAGIKEGQDILILEGEKDCDNAKELGLVATTFAGGAGKWRGEYSKWFQ
;
A
#
# COMPACT_ATOMS: atom_id res chain seq x y z
N MET A 1 27.41 7.28 13.75
CA MET A 1 27.41 7.10 12.28
C MET A 1 26.66 5.83 11.97
N ASN A 2 25.49 5.93 11.32
CA ASN A 2 24.70 4.74 10.98
C ASN A 2 25.45 3.93 9.90
N THR A 3 25.20 2.63 9.81
CA THR A 3 25.77 1.72 8.80
C THR A 3 25.60 2.28 7.38
N LEU A 4 24.48 2.96 7.11
CA LEU A 4 24.23 3.55 5.79
C LEU A 4 25.13 4.75 5.48
N ASP A 5 25.46 5.59 6.47
CA ASP A 5 26.39 6.71 6.30
C ASP A 5 27.78 6.19 5.91
N ARG A 6 28.26 5.14 6.60
CA ARG A 6 29.54 4.48 6.26
C ARG A 6 29.52 3.85 4.87
N ASN A 7 28.40 3.25 4.48
CA ASN A 7 28.24 2.69 3.15
C ASN A 7 28.20 3.77 2.07
N TRP A 8 27.63 4.95 2.37
CA TRP A 8 27.61 6.10 1.48
C TRP A 8 29.02 6.66 1.25
N GLU A 9 29.81 6.80 2.31
CA GLU A 9 31.21 7.23 2.21
C GLU A 9 32.04 6.25 1.38
N MET A 10 31.91 4.95 1.66
CA MET A 10 32.59 3.91 0.89
C MET A 10 32.13 3.86 -0.58
N PHE A 11 30.85 4.13 -0.85
CA PHE A 11 30.33 4.26 -2.21
C PHE A 11 30.97 5.45 -2.93
N CYS A 12 30.99 6.63 -2.31
CA CYS A 12 31.59 7.84 -2.88
C CYS A 12 33.10 7.67 -3.11
N SER A 13 33.82 7.00 -2.21
CA SER A 13 35.27 6.80 -2.33
C SER A 13 35.68 5.88 -3.48
N LYS A 14 34.73 5.12 -4.06
CA LYS A 14 34.95 4.20 -5.18
C LYS A 14 34.57 4.81 -6.55
N LEU A 15 34.18 6.08 -6.58
CA LEU A 15 33.74 6.78 -7.79
C LEU A 15 34.76 7.81 -8.28
N GLU A 16 34.78 8.05 -9.58
CA GLU A 16 35.63 9.05 -10.22
C GLU A 16 34.85 10.34 -10.57
N GLN A 17 35.54 11.49 -10.53
CA GLN A 17 34.98 12.82 -10.79
C GLN A 17 33.73 13.17 -9.94
N VAL A 18 33.75 12.77 -8.67
CA VAL A 18 32.64 13.04 -7.75
C VAL A 18 32.48 14.54 -7.53
N LYS A 19 31.27 15.05 -7.79
CA LYS A 19 30.85 16.42 -7.44
C LYS A 19 29.63 16.36 -6.54
N HIS A 20 29.71 17.04 -5.40
CA HIS A 20 28.63 17.09 -4.42
C HIS A 20 27.66 18.23 -4.71
N ASN A 21 26.36 17.91 -4.61
CA ASN A 21 25.23 18.83 -4.74
C ASN A 21 24.26 18.58 -3.58
N ASN A 22 24.29 19.40 -2.54
CA ASN A 22 23.50 19.21 -1.31
C ASN A 22 23.61 17.76 -0.79
N ASN A 23 22.51 16.99 -0.88
CA ASN A 23 22.42 15.61 -0.42
C ASN A 23 22.55 14.58 -1.57
N SER A 24 23.21 14.97 -2.65
CA SER A 24 23.42 14.14 -3.84
C SER A 24 24.81 14.33 -4.43
N ILE A 25 25.22 13.42 -5.30
CA ILE A 25 26.45 13.51 -6.08
C ILE A 25 26.17 13.23 -7.55
N VAL A 26 27.07 13.74 -8.39
CA VAL A 26 27.27 13.28 -9.76
C VAL A 26 28.69 12.74 -9.92
N ALA A 27 28.86 11.68 -10.70
CA ALA A 27 30.16 11.02 -10.93
C ALA A 27 30.18 10.29 -12.28
N LEU A 28 31.35 9.82 -12.70
CA LEU A 28 31.44 8.85 -13.78
C LEU A 28 30.78 7.53 -13.38
N CYS A 29 30.22 6.82 -14.35
CA CYS A 29 29.57 5.54 -14.09
C CYS A 29 30.63 4.43 -14.10
N PRO A 30 30.76 3.62 -13.04
CA PRO A 30 31.77 2.57 -12.98
C PRO A 30 31.49 1.41 -13.94
N SER A 31 30.28 1.32 -14.50
CA SER A 31 29.85 0.21 -15.38
C SER A 31 30.10 0.43 -16.86
N HIS A 32 30.51 1.63 -17.28
CA HIS A 32 30.87 1.90 -18.66
C HIS A 32 31.90 3.03 -18.73
N ASN A 33 32.46 3.28 -19.91
CA ASN A 33 33.46 4.33 -20.10
C ASN A 33 32.78 5.64 -20.53
N ASP A 34 32.30 6.45 -19.60
CA ASP A 34 31.85 7.82 -19.85
C ASP A 34 32.97 8.85 -19.60
N LYS A 35 32.99 9.89 -20.44
CA LYS A 35 33.87 11.07 -20.25
C LYS A 35 33.18 12.21 -19.51
N SER A 36 31.85 12.20 -19.50
CA SER A 36 31.00 13.18 -18.83
C SER A 36 30.17 12.45 -17.78
N PRO A 37 30.11 12.93 -16.52
CA PRO A 37 29.39 12.25 -15.43
C PRO A 37 27.95 11.85 -15.80
N SER A 38 27.71 10.55 -15.93
CA SER A 38 26.38 9.99 -16.21
C SER A 38 25.71 9.36 -14.97
N LEU A 39 26.46 9.17 -13.88
CA LEU A 39 25.95 8.64 -12.63
C LEU A 39 25.43 9.75 -11.74
N THR A 40 24.22 9.59 -11.22
CA THR A 40 23.67 10.41 -10.13
C THR A 40 23.39 9.51 -8.95
N ALA A 41 23.78 9.95 -7.75
CA ALA A 41 23.44 9.24 -6.52
C ALA A 41 22.99 10.19 -5.41
N SER A 42 22.15 9.72 -4.52
CA SER A 42 21.72 10.42 -3.31
C SER A 42 21.47 9.42 -2.21
N PHE A 43 21.49 9.83 -0.95
CA PHE A 43 21.12 8.96 0.15
C PHE A 43 20.16 9.66 1.10
N ASN A 44 19.32 8.88 1.77
CA ASN A 44 18.48 9.34 2.86
C ASN A 44 18.63 8.38 4.05
N SER A 45 17.78 8.50 5.07
CA SER A 45 17.80 7.61 6.24
C SER A 45 17.53 6.14 5.92
N GLU A 46 17.04 5.80 4.73
CA GLU A 46 16.61 4.44 4.36
C GLU A 46 17.48 3.77 3.30
N LYS A 47 18.04 4.53 2.35
CA LYS A 47 18.75 3.95 1.20
C LYS A 47 19.70 4.92 0.51
N ILE A 48 20.61 4.34 -0.27
CA ILE A 48 21.41 5.00 -1.29
C ILE A 48 20.74 4.73 -2.64
N LEU A 49 20.23 5.77 -3.29
CA LEU A 49 19.64 5.70 -4.63
C LEU A 49 20.71 6.02 -5.67
N VAL A 50 20.85 5.16 -6.66
CA VAL A 50 21.82 5.31 -7.75
C VAL A 50 21.11 5.19 -9.09
N LYS A 51 21.43 6.08 -10.02
CA LYS A 51 20.92 6.06 -11.39
C LYS A 51 22.01 6.42 -12.37
N CYS A 52 22.22 5.58 -13.37
CA CYS A 52 22.99 5.90 -14.56
C CYS A 52 22.05 6.42 -15.65
N GLN A 53 22.30 7.61 -16.20
CA GLN A 53 21.47 8.18 -17.27
C GLN A 53 21.70 7.51 -18.63
N ALA A 54 22.79 6.76 -18.79
CA ALA A 54 23.09 5.97 -19.99
C ALA A 54 22.45 4.57 -19.99
N GLY A 55 21.76 4.17 -18.92
CA GLY A 55 20.96 2.94 -18.87
C GLY A 55 21.59 1.75 -18.15
N CYS A 56 22.76 1.90 -17.52
CA CYS A 56 23.32 0.83 -16.68
C CYS A 56 22.37 0.49 -15.53
N THR A 57 22.19 -0.80 -15.28
CA THR A 57 21.37 -1.32 -14.21
C THR A 57 22.04 -1.11 -12.85
N PHE A 58 21.23 -1.06 -11.80
CA PHE A 58 21.74 -1.02 -10.43
C PHE A 58 22.71 -2.18 -10.12
N LYS A 59 22.41 -3.38 -10.63
CA LYS A 59 23.27 -4.56 -10.44
C LYS A 59 24.65 -4.37 -11.06
N GLU A 60 24.72 -3.87 -12.30
CA GLU A 60 25.99 -3.62 -12.99
C GLU A 60 26.83 -2.59 -12.25
N ILE A 61 26.22 -1.52 -11.75
CA ILE A 61 26.91 -0.45 -11.01
C ILE A 61 27.48 -0.99 -9.69
N VAL A 62 26.66 -1.71 -8.93
CA VAL A 62 27.06 -2.28 -7.65
C VAL A 62 28.16 -3.34 -7.83
N THR A 63 28.06 -4.16 -8.87
CA THR A 63 29.08 -5.16 -9.21
C THR A 63 30.39 -4.51 -9.62
N ALA A 64 30.37 -3.46 -10.46
CA ALA A 64 31.57 -2.74 -10.87
C ALA A 64 32.30 -2.05 -9.69
N LEU A 65 31.56 -1.66 -8.66
CA LEU A 65 32.12 -1.09 -7.42
C LEU A 65 32.59 -2.15 -6.41
N GLU A 66 32.40 -3.44 -6.70
CA GLU A 66 32.66 -4.56 -5.78
C GLU A 66 31.91 -4.42 -4.44
N MET A 67 30.70 -3.86 -4.48
CA MET A 67 29.85 -3.67 -3.31
C MET A 67 28.72 -4.72 -3.28
N LYS A 68 28.12 -4.93 -2.11
CA LYS A 68 26.91 -5.75 -1.98
C LYS A 68 25.67 -4.87 -2.12
N GLN A 69 24.65 -5.34 -2.84
CA GLN A 69 23.38 -4.61 -2.98
C GLN A 69 22.74 -4.28 -1.62
N SER A 70 22.89 -5.16 -0.62
CA SER A 70 22.40 -4.94 0.74
C SER A 70 23.00 -3.72 1.44
N GLN A 71 24.16 -3.21 0.99
CA GLN A 71 24.80 -2.03 1.57
C GLN A 71 24.11 -0.72 1.14
N PHE A 72 23.27 -0.75 0.11
CA PHE A 72 22.53 0.39 -0.39
C PHE A 72 21.19 0.59 0.31
N PHE A 73 20.83 -0.27 1.27
CA PHE A 73 19.56 -0.21 1.99
C PHE A 73 19.80 -0.39 3.49
N THR A 74 19.04 0.32 4.32
CA THR A 74 18.95 -0.05 5.73
C THR A 74 18.30 -1.42 5.86
N PRO A 75 18.70 -2.23 6.86
CA PRO A 75 17.98 -3.45 7.18
C PRO A 75 16.53 -3.08 7.47
N LYS A 76 15.59 -3.55 6.63
CA LYS A 76 14.17 -3.37 6.91
C LYS A 76 13.86 -4.09 8.21
N GLU A 77 13.35 -3.38 9.21
CA GLU A 77 12.75 -4.03 10.37
C GLU A 77 11.68 -5.01 9.87
N LYS A 78 11.76 -6.26 10.29
CA LYS A 78 10.74 -7.26 9.96
C LYS A 78 9.44 -6.78 10.57
N THR A 79 8.50 -6.37 9.72
CA THR A 79 7.17 -6.01 10.18
C THR A 79 6.54 -7.27 10.81
N PRO A 80 6.00 -7.20 12.03
CA PRO A 80 5.41 -8.36 12.66
C PRO A 80 4.32 -8.97 11.76
N PRO A 81 4.12 -10.30 11.79
CA PRO A 81 3.11 -10.95 10.97
C PRO A 81 1.73 -10.35 11.28
N LYS A 82 0.96 -10.10 10.21
CA LYS A 82 -0.39 -9.55 10.32
C LYS A 82 -1.31 -10.57 10.99
N LYS A 83 -2.01 -10.16 12.05
CA LYS A 83 -3.05 -10.95 12.71
C LYS A 83 -4.42 -10.46 12.28
N ILE A 84 -5.33 -11.35 11.90
CA ILE A 84 -6.73 -10.99 11.67
C ILE A 84 -7.36 -10.59 13.00
N VAL A 85 -8.05 -9.45 13.02
CA VAL A 85 -8.74 -8.93 14.22
C VAL A 85 -10.24 -8.76 14.03
N ALA A 86 -10.72 -8.69 12.79
CA ALA A 86 -12.14 -8.71 12.45
C ALA A 86 -12.34 -9.14 10.99
N THR A 87 -13.51 -9.69 10.68
CA THR A 87 -13.95 -10.02 9.33
C THR A 87 -15.37 -9.51 9.15
N TYR A 88 -15.57 -8.60 8.22
CA TYR A 88 -16.87 -8.01 7.91
C TYR A 88 -17.45 -8.66 6.66
N ARG A 89 -18.48 -9.48 6.83
CA ARG A 89 -19.12 -10.23 5.74
C ARG A 89 -20.13 -9.36 5.01
N TYR A 90 -20.01 -9.28 3.69
CA TYR A 90 -20.94 -8.61 2.80
C TYR A 90 -21.88 -9.63 2.16
N GLU A 91 -23.15 -9.29 2.13
CA GLU A 91 -24.23 -10.15 1.65
C GLU A 91 -25.01 -9.44 0.56
N ASN A 92 -25.48 -10.20 -0.42
CA ASN A 92 -26.42 -9.65 -1.41
C ASN A 92 -27.80 -9.45 -0.77
N LYS A 93 -28.76 -8.93 -1.55
CA LYS A 93 -30.14 -8.71 -1.10
C LYS A 93 -30.85 -9.96 -0.56
N ASP A 94 -30.41 -11.15 -0.97
CA ASP A 94 -30.97 -12.44 -0.59
C ASP A 94 -30.23 -13.07 0.61
N GLY A 95 -29.25 -12.36 1.20
CA GLY A 95 -28.43 -12.84 2.31
C GLY A 95 -27.26 -13.76 1.91
N ALA A 96 -27.02 -13.99 0.62
CA ALA A 96 -25.92 -14.82 0.16
C ALA A 96 -24.56 -14.09 0.26
N HIS A 97 -23.52 -14.83 0.64
CA HIS A 97 -22.16 -14.30 0.81
C HIS A 97 -21.57 -13.80 -0.51
N VAL A 98 -21.18 -12.53 -0.54
CA VAL A 98 -20.55 -11.89 -1.72
C VAL A 98 -19.04 -11.77 -1.54
N MET A 99 -18.61 -11.23 -0.40
CA MET A 99 -17.21 -10.99 -0.06
C MET A 99 -17.07 -10.71 1.43
N ASP A 100 -15.85 -10.74 1.94
CA ASP A 100 -15.47 -10.24 3.24
C ASP A 100 -14.54 -9.02 3.09
N VAL A 101 -14.56 -8.12 4.07
CA VAL A 101 -13.47 -7.18 4.32
C VAL A 101 -12.78 -7.59 5.63
N VAL A 102 -11.53 -8.01 5.54
CA VAL A 102 -10.75 -8.52 6.67
C VAL A 102 -9.86 -7.42 7.23
N ARG A 103 -9.97 -7.15 8.53
CA ARG A 103 -9.14 -6.22 9.28
C ARG A 103 -7.98 -6.92 9.95
N PHE A 104 -6.79 -6.35 9.85
CA PHE A 104 -5.56 -6.86 10.46
C PHE A 104 -4.97 -5.94 11.53
N LYS A 105 -4.06 -6.50 12.34
CA LYS A 105 -3.09 -5.81 13.19
C LYS A 105 -1.66 -6.22 12.77
N PRO A 106 -0.73 -5.29 12.46
CA PRO A 106 -0.92 -3.84 12.31
C PRO A 106 -2.03 -3.46 11.31
N LYS A 107 -2.61 -2.25 11.46
CA LYS A 107 -3.83 -1.82 10.76
C LYS A 107 -3.67 -2.00 9.24
N ASP A 108 -4.49 -2.88 8.69
CA ASP A 108 -4.66 -3.10 7.26
C ASP A 108 -6.07 -3.66 7.02
N PHE A 109 -6.62 -3.42 5.84
CA PHE A 109 -7.93 -3.93 5.44
C PHE A 109 -7.79 -4.58 4.08
N ARG A 110 -8.25 -5.83 3.95
CA ARG A 110 -8.18 -6.56 2.66
C ARG A 110 -9.50 -7.22 2.33
N PRO A 111 -10.05 -6.97 1.14
CA PRO A 111 -11.18 -7.73 0.67
C PRO A 111 -10.77 -9.18 0.39
N LYS A 112 -11.69 -10.10 0.64
CA LYS A 112 -11.52 -11.52 0.42
C LYS A 112 -12.80 -12.09 -0.17
N ARG A 113 -12.66 -12.94 -1.19
CA ARG A 113 -13.78 -13.67 -1.78
C ARG A 113 -14.19 -14.87 -0.92
N PRO A 114 -15.43 -15.38 -1.09
CA PRO A 114 -15.87 -16.61 -0.44
C PRO A 114 -14.97 -17.83 -0.75
N ASP A 115 -14.36 -17.86 -1.93
CA ASP A 115 -13.41 -18.92 -2.36
C ASP A 115 -11.99 -18.76 -1.77
N GLY A 116 -11.77 -17.77 -0.92
CA GLY A 116 -10.49 -17.54 -0.24
C GLY A 116 -9.54 -16.56 -0.92
N LYS A 117 -9.83 -16.12 -2.16
CA LYS A 117 -8.92 -15.22 -2.90
C LYS A 117 -8.96 -13.79 -2.38
N TRP A 118 -7.79 -13.17 -2.25
CA TRP A 118 -7.60 -11.78 -1.76
C TRP A 118 -7.72 -10.74 -2.89
N THR A 119 -8.83 -10.77 -3.64
CA THR A 119 -9.12 -9.84 -4.73
C THR A 119 -10.62 -9.57 -4.81
N LEU A 120 -11.01 -8.48 -5.47
CA LEU A 120 -12.41 -8.18 -5.82
C LEU A 120 -12.72 -8.46 -7.29
N ASP A 121 -11.81 -9.07 -8.03
CA ASP A 121 -12.04 -9.40 -9.44
C ASP A 121 -13.23 -10.36 -9.58
N GLY A 122 -14.17 -9.99 -10.44
CA GLY A 122 -15.41 -10.74 -10.65
C GLY A 122 -16.41 -10.65 -9.49
N VAL A 123 -16.20 -9.80 -8.49
CA VAL A 123 -17.14 -9.59 -7.37
C VAL A 123 -18.05 -8.41 -7.68
N THR A 124 -19.35 -8.67 -7.75
CA THR A 124 -20.36 -7.61 -7.74
C THR A 124 -20.39 -6.98 -6.36
N ARG A 125 -19.92 -5.73 -6.25
CA ARG A 125 -19.83 -5.04 -4.96
C ARG A 125 -21.21 -4.59 -4.51
N VAL A 126 -21.42 -4.68 -3.20
CA VAL A 126 -22.68 -4.32 -2.54
C VAL A 126 -22.38 -3.44 -1.30
N PRO A 127 -23.33 -2.60 -0.86
CA PRO A 127 -23.24 -1.94 0.44
C PRO A 127 -23.09 -2.96 1.57
N TYR A 128 -22.38 -2.59 2.63
CA TYR A 128 -22.29 -3.39 3.83
C TYR A 128 -23.68 -3.47 4.49
N ARG A 129 -24.06 -4.64 5.03
CA ARG A 129 -25.39 -4.86 5.63
C ARG A 129 -26.56 -4.57 4.66
N LEU A 130 -26.39 -4.91 3.37
CA LEU A 130 -27.39 -4.62 2.32
C LEU A 130 -28.81 -5.12 2.67
N PRO A 131 -29.05 -6.34 3.19
CA PRO A 131 -30.39 -6.75 3.58
C PRO A 131 -31.04 -5.81 4.60
N GLN A 132 -30.27 -5.34 5.60
CA GLN A 132 -30.78 -4.44 6.63
C GLN A 132 -30.98 -3.01 6.11
N LEU A 133 -30.12 -2.56 5.20
CA LEU A 133 -30.31 -1.30 4.47
C LEU A 133 -31.65 -1.30 3.72
N LEU A 134 -31.94 -2.37 2.97
CA LEU A 134 -33.20 -2.49 2.21
C LEU A 134 -34.42 -2.56 3.13
N ALA A 135 -34.32 -3.25 4.27
CA ALA A 135 -35.39 -3.28 5.26
C ALA A 135 -35.66 -1.88 5.85
N GLY A 136 -34.61 -1.14 6.22
CA GLY A 136 -34.75 0.22 6.74
C GLY A 136 -35.38 1.18 5.74
N ILE A 137 -34.99 1.13 4.46
CA ILE A 137 -35.60 1.94 3.39
C ILE A 137 -37.09 1.63 3.28
N LYS A 138 -37.47 0.34 3.28
CA LYS A 138 -38.87 -0.08 3.22
C LYS A 138 -39.68 0.43 4.41
N GLU A 139 -39.07 0.53 5.58
CA GLU A 139 -39.68 1.05 6.82
C GLU A 139 -39.63 2.58 6.92
N GLY A 140 -39.05 3.27 5.94
CA GLY A 140 -38.92 4.74 5.94
C GLY A 140 -37.94 5.27 6.98
N GLN A 141 -36.94 4.46 7.37
CA GLN A 141 -35.90 4.85 8.32
C GLN A 141 -34.79 5.64 7.65
N ASP A 142 -34.16 6.53 8.42
CA ASP A 142 -32.92 7.19 8.01
C ASP A 142 -31.79 6.18 7.83
N ILE A 143 -31.07 6.30 6.72
CA ILE A 143 -29.93 5.44 6.40
C ILE A 143 -28.62 6.20 6.62
N LEU A 144 -27.86 5.77 7.62
CA LEU A 144 -26.56 6.35 7.94
C LEU A 144 -25.46 5.73 7.06
N ILE A 145 -24.72 6.56 6.34
CA ILE A 145 -23.51 6.12 5.62
C ILE A 145 -22.31 6.49 6.50
N LEU A 146 -21.64 5.48 7.05
CA LEU A 146 -20.54 5.65 8.02
C LEU A 146 -19.18 5.29 7.41
N GLU A 147 -18.11 5.81 8.01
CA GLU A 147 -16.75 5.70 7.49
C GLU A 147 -16.27 4.25 7.29
N GLY A 148 -16.69 3.31 8.14
CA GLY A 148 -16.29 1.91 8.01
C GLY A 148 -17.20 0.92 8.73
N GLU A 149 -16.95 -0.37 8.52
CA GLU A 149 -17.84 -1.45 8.93
C GLU A 149 -18.00 -1.53 10.45
N LYS A 150 -16.92 -1.21 11.20
CA LYS A 150 -16.98 -1.14 12.67
C LYS A 150 -17.98 -0.09 13.15
N ASP A 151 -18.05 1.06 12.51
CA ASP A 151 -18.95 2.13 12.91
C ASP A 151 -20.39 1.75 12.57
N CYS A 152 -20.61 1.05 11.45
CA CYS A 152 -21.90 0.44 11.12
C CYS A 152 -22.35 -0.60 12.17
N ASP A 153 -21.43 -1.44 12.64
CA ASP A 153 -21.72 -2.41 13.70
C ASP A 153 -22.07 -1.72 15.03
N ASN A 154 -21.36 -0.66 15.41
CA ASN A 154 -21.71 0.15 16.57
C ASN A 154 -23.09 0.82 16.42
N ALA A 155 -23.39 1.38 15.24
CA ALA A 155 -24.68 2.01 14.97
C ALA A 155 -25.84 1.00 15.03
N LYS A 156 -25.62 -0.22 14.55
CA LYS A 156 -26.56 -1.34 14.70
C LYS A 156 -26.85 -1.63 16.18
N GLU A 157 -25.84 -1.65 17.04
CA GLU A 157 -26.04 -1.87 18.49
C GLU A 157 -26.90 -0.78 19.13
N LEU A 158 -26.96 0.41 18.53
CA LEU A 158 -27.84 1.51 18.92
C LEU A 158 -29.23 1.48 18.24
N GLY A 159 -29.53 0.44 17.45
CA GLY A 159 -30.79 0.31 16.72
C GLY A 159 -30.89 1.16 15.45
N LEU A 160 -29.78 1.71 14.96
CA LEU A 160 -29.75 2.54 13.76
C LEU A 160 -29.47 1.70 12.51
N VAL A 161 -30.03 2.09 11.37
CA VAL A 161 -29.70 1.49 10.08
C VAL A 161 -28.50 2.21 9.48
N ALA A 162 -27.40 1.48 9.35
CA ALA A 162 -26.15 2.02 8.86
C ALA A 162 -25.49 1.10 7.83
N THR A 163 -24.82 1.70 6.86
CA THR A 163 -24.03 1.03 5.83
C THR A 163 -22.70 1.74 5.58
N THR A 164 -21.81 1.04 4.90
CA THR A 164 -20.57 1.56 4.33
C THR A 164 -20.23 0.75 3.08
N PHE A 165 -19.04 0.96 2.50
CA PHE A 165 -18.57 0.24 1.32
C PHE A 165 -17.20 -0.39 1.55
N ALA A 166 -16.83 -1.34 0.69
CA ALA A 166 -15.47 -1.87 0.71
C ALA A 166 -14.45 -0.73 0.47
N GLY A 167 -13.70 -0.37 1.53
CA GLY A 167 -12.77 0.76 1.55
C GLY A 167 -13.34 2.07 2.14
N GLY A 168 -14.53 2.03 2.73
CA GLY A 168 -15.17 3.11 3.48
C GLY A 168 -16.14 3.98 2.69
N ALA A 169 -16.80 4.93 3.39
CA ALA A 169 -17.81 5.83 2.82
C ALA A 169 -17.31 6.61 1.59
N GLY A 170 -16.04 7.02 1.59
CA GLY A 170 -15.39 7.70 0.47
C GLY A 170 -15.17 6.85 -0.80
N LYS A 171 -15.62 5.58 -0.82
CA LYS A 171 -15.53 4.66 -1.96
C LYS A 171 -16.88 4.39 -2.63
N TRP A 172 -17.78 5.36 -2.58
CA TRP A 172 -19.04 5.32 -3.32
C TRP A 172 -18.80 4.99 -4.81
N ARG A 173 -19.64 4.12 -5.36
CA ARG A 173 -19.68 3.76 -6.77
C ARG A 173 -21.08 4.05 -7.29
N GLY A 174 -21.22 4.53 -8.53
CA GLY A 174 -22.52 4.85 -9.11
C GLY A 174 -23.52 3.67 -9.06
N GLU A 175 -23.01 2.44 -9.20
CA GLU A 175 -23.78 1.19 -9.08
C GLU A 175 -24.43 0.97 -7.70
N TYR A 176 -23.98 1.66 -6.64
CA TYR A 176 -24.59 1.55 -5.31
C TYR A 176 -25.89 2.33 -5.20
N SER A 177 -26.05 3.41 -5.97
CA SER A 177 -27.22 4.30 -5.88
C SER A 177 -28.55 3.56 -6.09
N LYS A 178 -28.55 2.48 -6.88
CA LYS A 178 -29.73 1.63 -7.10
C LYS A 178 -30.26 0.95 -5.83
N TRP A 179 -29.45 0.85 -4.77
CA TRP A 179 -29.83 0.26 -3.50
C TRP A 179 -30.48 1.26 -2.53
N PHE A 180 -30.47 2.55 -2.87
CA PHE A 180 -31.00 3.66 -2.04
C PHE A 180 -32.24 4.31 -2.68
N GLN A 181 -33.00 3.54 -3.45
CA GLN A 181 -34.23 3.99 -4.12
C GLN A 181 -35.48 3.61 -3.34
#